data_AF-F1LEZ3-F1
#
_entry.id   AF-F1LEZ3-F1
#
_cell.length_a   1.000
_cell.length_b   1.000
_cell.length_c   1.000
_cell.angle_alpha   90.00
_cell.angle_beta   90.00
_cell.angle_gamma   90.00
#
_symmetry.space_group_name_H-M   'P 1'
#
loop_
_entity.id
_entity.type
_entity.pdbx_description
1 polymer ?
#
loop_
_entity_poly.entity_id
_entity_poly.type
_entity_poly.pdbx_seq_one_letter_code
_entity_poly.pdbx_strand_id
1 'polypeptide(L)'
;MLNAFNFLYLNVNTMFAYKEEILAGDSRLLRLNVKTSGHAHTHASLDVVWASLTFNSRMILYKMAKIFYATNEPLEFFNLYRQAREDFLVSSETSLRQQLVELDDHHLITKKRHQDGDEYIAMNVDHKVMKTFLESKGLIMDDAED
;
A
#
# COMPACT_ATOMS: atom_id res chain seq x y z
N MET A 1 7.69 -30.02 -2.38
CA MET A 1 7.71 -29.08 -3.52
C MET A 1 8.87 -29.31 -4.49
N LEU A 2 10.06 -29.77 -4.07
CA LEU A 2 11.13 -30.09 -5.04
C LEU A 2 10.81 -31.32 -5.93
N ASN A 3 10.15 -32.36 -5.39
CA ASN A 3 9.76 -33.55 -6.16
C ASN A 3 8.73 -33.27 -7.27
N ALA A 4 8.11 -32.08 -7.31
CA ALA A 4 7.19 -31.72 -8.38
C ALA A 4 7.93 -31.32 -9.67
N PHE A 5 9.22 -30.96 -9.57
CA PHE A 5 10.01 -30.48 -10.68
C PHE A 5 11.23 -31.37 -10.87
N ASN A 6 11.39 -31.93 -12.08
CA ASN A 6 12.59 -32.68 -12.44
C ASN A 6 13.69 -31.72 -12.90
N PHE A 7 14.29 -30.98 -11.96
CA PHE A 7 15.32 -30.00 -12.28
C PHE A 7 16.63 -30.67 -12.70
N LEU A 8 17.18 -30.21 -13.81
CA LEU A 8 18.56 -30.51 -14.23
C LEU A 8 19.34 -29.20 -14.24
N TYR A 9 20.30 -29.09 -13.32
CA TYR A 9 21.09 -27.87 -13.17
C TYR A 9 22.21 -27.84 -14.21
N LEU A 10 22.20 -26.82 -15.06
CA LEU A 10 23.23 -26.55 -16.04
C LEU A 10 23.93 -25.25 -15.69
N ASN A 11 25.26 -25.23 -15.85
CA ASN A 11 26.05 -24.03 -15.66
C ASN A 11 26.09 -23.22 -16.96
N VAL A 12 25.43 -22.06 -16.98
CA VAL A 12 25.35 -21.15 -18.13
C VAL A 12 25.75 -19.74 -17.68
N ASN A 13 27.04 -19.50 -17.57
CA ASN A 13 27.58 -18.20 -17.16
C ASN A 13 27.75 -17.28 -18.38
N THR A 14 26.76 -16.44 -18.66
CA THR A 14 26.86 -15.40 -19.69
C THR A 14 27.28 -14.06 -19.10
N MET A 15 28.08 -13.27 -19.83
CA MET A 15 28.47 -11.90 -19.45
C MET A 15 27.61 -10.82 -20.12
N PHE A 16 26.48 -11.20 -20.71
CA PHE A 16 25.53 -10.24 -21.27
C PHE A 16 24.86 -9.43 -20.17
N ALA A 17 24.53 -8.18 -20.48
CA ALA A 17 23.82 -7.31 -19.55
C ALA A 17 22.34 -7.70 -19.45
N TYR A 18 21.82 -7.78 -18.22
CA TYR A 18 20.42 -8.08 -17.89
C TYR A 18 19.49 -6.89 -18.18
N LYS A 19 19.34 -6.52 -19.45
CA LYS A 19 18.58 -5.30 -19.81
C LYS A 19 17.10 -5.46 -19.49
N GLU A 20 16.49 -6.56 -19.90
CA GLU A 20 15.04 -6.76 -19.75
C GLU A 20 14.65 -6.99 -18.30
N GLU A 21 15.45 -7.75 -17.56
CA GLU A 21 15.22 -8.05 -16.15
C GLU A 21 15.44 -6.83 -15.27
N ILE A 22 16.45 -6.01 -15.57
CA ILE A 22 16.64 -4.74 -14.88
C ILE A 22 15.45 -3.84 -15.16
N LEU A 23 15.02 -3.69 -16.43
CA LEU A 23 13.85 -2.88 -16.84
C LEU A 23 12.53 -3.35 -16.25
N ALA A 24 12.36 -4.65 -16.06
CA ALA A 24 11.21 -5.23 -15.37
C ALA A 24 11.29 -5.08 -13.84
N GLY A 25 12.49 -4.79 -13.30
CA GLY A 25 12.74 -4.66 -11.87
C GLY A 25 12.52 -3.25 -11.34
N ASP A 26 12.02 -3.16 -10.11
CA ASP A 26 11.84 -1.90 -9.40
C ASP A 26 13.16 -1.45 -8.75
N SER A 27 13.87 -0.54 -9.41
CA SER A 27 15.15 0.01 -8.91
C SER A 27 15.09 1.53 -8.75
N ARG A 28 15.17 1.98 -7.48
CA ARG A 28 15.19 3.40 -7.12
C ARG A 28 16.44 4.11 -7.67
N LEU A 29 17.58 3.43 -7.70
CA LEU A 29 18.85 3.98 -8.18
C LEU A 29 18.84 4.27 -9.69
N LEU A 30 18.23 3.38 -10.49
CA LEU A 30 18.17 3.52 -11.95
C LEU A 30 16.95 4.32 -12.41
N ARG A 31 16.14 4.82 -11.46
CA ARG A 31 14.93 5.61 -11.72
C ARG A 31 14.02 4.98 -12.77
N LEU A 32 13.96 3.65 -12.74
CA LEU A 32 13.34 2.80 -13.76
C LEU A 32 11.83 2.67 -13.58
N ASN A 33 11.26 3.44 -12.67
CA ASN A 33 9.83 3.53 -12.48
C ASN A 33 9.21 4.21 -13.72
N VAL A 34 8.86 3.38 -14.71
CA VAL A 34 8.15 3.78 -15.91
C VAL A 34 6.70 4.02 -15.52
N LYS A 35 6.41 5.27 -15.12
CA LYS A 35 5.27 6.05 -15.62
C LYS A 35 5.26 7.45 -14.98
N THR A 36 5.05 8.41 -15.86
CA THR A 36 4.99 9.85 -15.67
C THR A 36 3.77 10.32 -14.86
N SER A 37 3.28 9.56 -13.88
CA SER A 37 2.18 9.93 -13.00
C SER A 37 2.41 9.30 -11.63
N GLY A 38 2.56 10.14 -10.61
CA GLY A 38 3.12 9.77 -9.31
C GLY A 38 2.52 8.54 -8.65
N HIS A 39 3.40 7.77 -8.01
CA HIS A 39 3.08 6.81 -6.94
C HIS A 39 2.24 5.58 -7.34
N ALA A 40 2.56 4.93 -8.46
CA ALA A 40 2.03 3.59 -8.75
C ALA A 40 2.75 2.54 -7.89
N HIS A 41 2.09 2.07 -6.84
CA HIS A 41 2.54 0.92 -6.04
C HIS A 41 2.31 -0.38 -6.83
N THR A 42 3.30 -1.27 -6.86
CA THR A 42 3.18 -2.63 -7.40
C THR A 42 2.78 -3.61 -6.29
N HIS A 43 2.27 -4.78 -6.64
CA HIS A 43 1.90 -5.79 -5.64
C HIS A 43 3.09 -6.19 -4.76
N ALA A 44 4.27 -6.35 -5.38
CA ALA A 44 5.51 -6.67 -4.66
C ALA A 44 5.95 -5.54 -3.70
N SER A 45 5.78 -4.27 -4.08
CA SER A 45 6.11 -3.16 -3.19
C SER A 45 5.17 -3.11 -1.99
N LEU A 46 3.87 -3.36 -2.20
CA LEU A 46 2.88 -3.45 -1.13
C LEU A 46 3.15 -4.61 -0.17
N ASP A 47 3.60 -5.77 -0.69
CA ASP A 47 3.99 -6.91 0.15
C ASP A 47 5.13 -6.57 1.12
N VAL A 48 6.13 -5.84 0.65
CA VAL A 48 7.27 -5.40 1.47
C VAL A 48 6.82 -4.40 2.54
N VAL A 49 6.03 -3.40 2.16
CA VAL A 49 5.49 -2.40 3.11
C VAL A 49 4.55 -3.06 4.12
N TRP A 50 3.73 -4.02 3.70
CA TRP A 50 2.86 -4.76 4.60
C TRP A 50 3.62 -5.60 5.62
N ALA A 51 4.78 -6.15 5.25
CA ALA A 51 5.64 -6.88 6.16
C ALA A 51 6.33 -5.97 7.19
N SER A 52 6.57 -4.69 6.88
CA SER A 52 7.15 -3.73 7.83
C SER A 52 6.13 -3.15 8.81
N LEU A 53 4.85 -3.11 8.42
CA LEU A 53 3.79 -2.51 9.24
C LEU A 53 3.39 -3.39 10.45
N THR A 54 3.16 -2.73 11.59
CA THR A 54 2.57 -3.38 12.77
C THR A 54 1.14 -3.89 12.50
N PHE A 55 0.63 -4.80 13.33
CA PHE A 55 -0.75 -5.30 13.17
C PHE A 55 -1.79 -4.16 13.20
N ASN A 56 -1.65 -3.22 14.15
CA ASN A 56 -2.58 -2.09 14.26
C ASN A 56 -2.48 -1.18 13.04
N SER A 57 -1.26 -0.88 12.57
CA SER A 57 -1.07 -0.06 11.36
C SER A 57 -1.68 -0.73 10.11
N ARG A 58 -1.58 -2.06 9.98
CA ARG A 58 -2.23 -2.83 8.91
C ARG A 58 -3.75 -2.75 8.96
N MET A 59 -4.34 -2.85 10.15
CA MET A 59 -5.79 -2.73 10.33
C MET A 59 -6.30 -1.31 10.06
N ILE A 60 -5.52 -0.29 10.41
CA ILE A 60 -5.85 1.11 10.09
C ILE A 60 -5.77 1.35 8.59
N LEU A 61 -4.75 0.82 7.90
CA LEU A 61 -4.67 0.86 6.43
C LEU A 61 -5.90 0.21 5.80
N TYR A 62 -6.28 -0.99 6.26
CA TYR A 62 -7.47 -1.69 5.78
C TYR A 62 -8.75 -0.89 5.99
N LYS A 63 -8.97 -0.36 7.21
CA LYS A 63 -10.15 0.46 7.52
C LYS A 63 -10.20 1.72 6.66
N MET A 64 -9.07 2.43 6.54
CA MET A 64 -8.96 3.63 5.71
C MET A 64 -9.24 3.34 4.24
N ALA A 65 -8.68 2.25 3.69
CA ALA A 65 -8.93 1.82 2.33
C ALA A 65 -10.43 1.51 2.13
N LYS A 66 -11.05 0.77 3.06
CA LYS A 66 -12.48 0.42 2.98
C LYS A 66 -13.36 1.67 2.91
N ILE A 67 -13.10 2.67 3.74
CA ILE A 67 -13.89 3.90 3.76
C ILE A 67 -13.62 4.73 2.48
N PHE A 68 -12.35 4.92 2.12
CA PHE A 68 -11.98 5.75 0.98
C PHE A 68 -12.52 5.22 -0.35
N TYR A 69 -12.45 3.91 -0.60
CA TYR A 69 -12.95 3.33 -1.86
C TYR A 69 -14.47 3.15 -1.88
N ALA A 70 -15.13 3.12 -0.71
CA ALA A 70 -16.59 3.12 -0.65
C ALA A 70 -17.18 4.50 -0.96
N THR A 71 -16.56 5.59 -0.49
CA THR A 71 -17.06 6.96 -0.72
C THR A 71 -16.43 7.65 -1.93
N ASN A 72 -15.26 7.18 -2.38
CA ASN A 72 -14.40 7.86 -3.37
C ASN A 72 -14.06 9.32 -3.00
N GLU A 73 -14.15 9.67 -1.72
CA GLU A 73 -13.90 11.01 -1.19
C GLU A 73 -12.73 11.00 -0.19
N PRO A 74 -11.95 12.09 -0.09
CA PRO A 74 -10.90 12.23 0.93
C PRO A 74 -11.47 12.08 2.35
N LEU A 75 -10.80 11.29 3.17
CA LEU A 75 -11.25 10.98 4.52
C LEU A 75 -10.84 12.07 5.52
N GLU A 76 -11.77 12.55 6.32
CA GLU A 76 -11.48 13.46 7.42
C GLU A 76 -10.73 12.75 8.56
N PHE A 77 -9.64 13.36 9.07
CA PHE A 77 -8.81 12.80 10.13
C PHE A 77 -9.62 12.45 11.39
N PHE A 78 -10.52 13.33 11.83
CA PHE A 78 -11.30 13.10 13.05
C PHE A 78 -12.30 11.94 12.92
N ASN A 79 -12.87 11.75 11.73
CA ASN A 79 -13.73 10.61 11.44
C ASN A 79 -12.93 9.29 11.52
N LEU A 80 -11.75 9.24 10.90
CA LEU A 80 -10.85 8.09 11.01
C LEU A 80 -10.44 7.84 12.47
N TYR A 81 -10.09 8.89 13.21
CA TYR A 81 -9.69 8.77 14.62
C TYR A 81 -10.79 8.19 15.48
N ARG A 82 -12.04 8.66 15.32
CA ARG A 82 -13.19 8.14 16.04
C ARG A 82 -13.38 6.65 15.77
N GLN A 83 -13.40 6.25 14.51
CA GLN A 83 -13.60 4.86 14.13
C GLN A 83 -12.43 3.94 14.52
N ALA A 84 -11.19 4.45 14.50
CA ALA A 84 -10.02 3.69 14.94
C ALA A 84 -10.00 3.50 16.47
N ARG A 85 -10.56 4.47 17.21
CA ARG A 85 -10.70 4.39 18.66
C ARG A 85 -11.81 3.42 19.09
N GLU A 86 -12.93 3.41 18.37
CA GLU A 86 -14.03 2.45 18.58
C GLU A 86 -13.56 0.99 18.38
N ASP A 87 -12.65 0.76 17.44
CA ASP A 87 -12.05 -0.56 17.17
C ASP A 87 -10.82 -0.88 18.04
N PHE A 88 -10.48 -0.01 19.00
CA PHE A 88 -9.29 -0.15 19.87
C PHE A 88 -7.95 -0.26 19.11
N LEU A 89 -7.86 0.27 17.90
CA LEU A 89 -6.63 0.23 17.09
C LEU A 89 -5.58 1.25 17.58
N VAL A 90 -6.05 2.35 18.20
CA VAL A 90 -5.21 3.46 18.65
C VAL A 90 -5.63 3.95 20.03
N SER A 91 -4.65 4.27 20.88
CA SER A 91 -4.85 4.80 22.23
C SER A 91 -5.00 6.34 22.28
N SER A 92 -4.25 7.08 21.47
CA SER A 92 -4.24 8.56 21.44
C SER A 92 -4.18 9.12 20.02
N GLU A 93 -4.57 10.38 19.86
CA GLU A 93 -4.45 11.08 18.57
C GLU A 93 -3.01 11.08 18.04
N THR A 94 -2.03 11.27 18.94
CA THR A 94 -0.60 11.27 18.60
C THR A 94 -0.14 9.95 17.99
N SER A 95 -0.63 8.82 18.50
CA SER A 95 -0.30 7.50 17.96
C SER A 95 -0.86 7.30 16.55
N LEU A 96 -2.10 7.76 16.28
CA LEU A 96 -2.67 7.70 14.93
C LEU A 96 -1.86 8.58 13.97
N ARG A 97 -1.49 9.80 14.40
CA ARG A 97 -0.66 10.70 13.59
C ARG A 97 0.67 10.09 13.22
N GLN A 98 1.33 9.40 14.16
CA GLN A 98 2.59 8.71 13.89
C GLN A 98 2.43 7.59 12.86
N GLN A 99 1.39 6.76 12.98
CA GLN A 99 1.10 5.71 11.99
C GLN A 99 0.78 6.30 10.61
N LEU A 100 0.04 7.40 10.56
CA LEU A 100 -0.21 8.10 9.31
C LEU A 100 1.06 8.71 8.72
N VAL A 101 2.05 9.13 9.53
CA VAL A 101 3.35 9.59 9.01
C VAL A 101 4.09 8.44 8.35
N GLU A 102 4.11 7.26 8.97
CA GLU A 102 4.70 6.05 8.37
C GLU A 102 4.05 5.71 7.01
N LEU A 103 2.72 5.81 6.91
CA LEU A 103 2.01 5.58 5.64
C LEU A 103 2.30 6.66 4.58
N ASP A 104 2.52 7.90 4.99
CA ASP A 104 2.85 9.04 4.12
C ASP A 104 4.30 8.95 3.61
N ASP A 105 5.23 8.51 4.47
CA ASP A 105 6.63 8.23 4.14
C ASP A 105 6.76 7.11 3.09
N HIS A 106 5.86 6.12 3.16
CA HIS A 106 5.72 5.09 2.14
C HIS A 106 4.90 5.54 0.92
N HIS A 107 4.46 6.79 0.85
CA HIS A 107 3.65 7.35 -0.23
C HIS A 107 2.35 6.58 -0.52
N LEU A 108 1.78 5.91 0.49
CA LEU A 108 0.49 5.22 0.37
C LEU A 108 -0.67 6.20 0.45
N ILE A 109 -0.47 7.28 1.19
CA ILE A 109 -1.46 8.33 1.41
C ILE A 109 -0.91 9.71 1.05
N THR A 110 -1.80 10.68 0.99
CA THR A 110 -1.45 12.10 0.96
C THR A 110 -2.37 12.85 1.89
N LYS A 111 -1.76 13.69 2.74
CA LYS A 111 -2.47 14.55 3.68
C LYS A 111 -2.58 15.96 3.10
N LYS A 112 -3.79 16.52 3.08
CA LYS A 112 -4.04 17.91 2.69
C LYS A 112 -4.80 18.61 3.80
N ARG A 113 -4.32 19.79 4.20
CA ARG A 113 -5.03 20.70 5.10
C ARG A 113 -5.93 21.61 4.25
N HIS A 114 -7.22 21.63 4.55
CA HIS A 114 -8.14 22.56 3.91
C HIS A 114 -8.13 23.92 4.60
N GLN A 115 -8.72 24.94 3.96
CA GLN A 115 -8.80 26.30 4.51
C GLN A 115 -9.63 26.37 5.80
N ASP A 116 -10.53 25.39 6.00
CA ASP A 116 -11.33 25.24 7.21
C ASP A 116 -10.54 24.74 8.43
N GLY A 117 -9.26 24.38 8.25
CA GLY A 117 -8.40 23.86 9.33
C GLY A 117 -8.44 22.34 9.48
N ASP A 118 -9.39 21.68 8.82
CA ASP A 118 -9.52 20.23 8.83
C ASP A 118 -8.49 19.53 7.93
N GLU A 119 -8.06 18.36 8.39
CA GLU A 119 -7.09 17.50 7.72
C GLU A 119 -7.79 16.37 6.98
N TYR A 120 -7.59 16.33 5.66
CA TYR A 120 -8.11 15.30 4.79
C TYR A 120 -7.00 14.37 4.31
N ILE A 121 -7.33 13.09 4.21
CA ILE A 121 -6.42 12.01 3.85
C ILE A 121 -6.95 11.36 2.58
N ALA A 122 -6.13 11.33 1.53
CA ALA A 122 -6.44 10.63 0.29
C ALA A 122 -5.49 9.44 0.11
N MET A 123 -6.00 8.35 -0.49
CA MET A 123 -5.16 7.22 -0.91
C MET A 123 -4.51 7.51 -2.25
N ASN A 124 -3.22 7.16 -2.38
CA ASN A 124 -2.47 7.30 -3.64
C ASN A 124 -2.39 6.00 -4.44
N VAL A 125 -2.94 4.90 -3.92
CA VAL A 125 -2.91 3.58 -4.56
C VAL A 125 -4.16 3.39 -5.42
N ASP A 126 -4.01 2.78 -6.61
CA ASP A 126 -5.15 2.41 -7.45
C ASP A 126 -6.04 1.36 -6.76
N HIS A 127 -7.36 1.54 -6.89
CA HIS A 127 -8.36 0.68 -6.25
C HIS A 127 -8.18 -0.80 -6.63
N LYS A 128 -7.95 -1.08 -7.93
CA LYS A 128 -7.79 -2.45 -8.43
C LYS A 128 -6.59 -3.16 -7.81
N VAL A 129 -5.48 -2.45 -7.66
CA VAL A 129 -4.25 -2.98 -7.05
C VAL A 129 -4.45 -3.20 -5.56
N MET A 130 -5.04 -2.25 -4.84
CA MET A 130 -5.28 -2.39 -3.41
C MET A 130 -6.28 -3.51 -3.09
N LYS A 131 -7.35 -3.65 -3.89
CA LYS A 131 -8.35 -4.70 -3.71
C LYS A 131 -7.74 -6.10 -3.87
N THR A 132 -7.07 -6.35 -5.00
CA THR A 132 -6.39 -7.63 -5.25
C THR A 132 -5.34 -7.96 -4.19
N PHE A 133 -4.63 -6.93 -3.71
CA PHE A 133 -3.67 -7.08 -2.61
C PHE A 133 -4.34 -7.49 -1.29
N LEU A 134 -5.42 -6.81 -0.87
CA LEU A 134 -6.13 -7.12 0.38
C LEU A 134 -6.80 -8.49 0.35
N GLU A 135 -7.39 -8.88 -0.78
CA GLU A 135 -7.94 -10.21 -1.01
C GLU A 135 -6.87 -11.29 -0.84
N SER A 136 -5.65 -11.06 -1.35
CA SER A 136 -4.51 -11.98 -1.16
C SER A 136 -4.14 -12.19 0.31
N LYS A 137 -4.42 -11.20 1.17
CA LYS A 137 -4.20 -11.26 2.62
C LYS A 137 -5.41 -11.79 3.40
N GLY A 138 -6.49 -12.16 2.72
CA GLY A 138 -7.74 -12.64 3.32
C GLY A 138 -8.61 -11.54 3.91
N LEU A 139 -8.39 -10.28 3.53
CA LEU A 139 -9.20 -9.14 3.93
C LEU A 139 -10.16 -8.80 2.80
N ILE A 140 -11.44 -9.09 3.00
CA ILE A 140 -12.47 -8.87 1.98
C ILE A 140 -12.82 -7.38 1.95
N MET A 141 -12.81 -6.81 0.76
CA MET A 141 -13.39 -5.49 0.49
C MET A 141 -14.77 -5.75 -0.11
N ASP A 142 -15.80 -5.14 0.47
CA ASP A 142 -17.14 -5.23 -0.10
C ASP A 142 -17.11 -4.60 -1.50
N ASP A 143 -17.65 -5.30 -2.49
CA ASP A 143 -17.82 -4.73 -3.83
C ASP A 143 -18.73 -3.51 -3.70
N ALA A 144 -18.19 -2.33 -4.02
CA ALA A 144 -19.06 -1.23 -4.40
C ALA A 144 -19.84 -1.73 -5.62
N GLU A 145 -21.14 -1.98 -5.44
CA GLU A 145 -22.07 -2.29 -6.53
C GLU A 145 -21.92 -1.19 -7.59
N ASP A 146 -21.30 -1.55 -8.73
CA ASP A 146 -21.49 -0.87 -10.01
C ASP A 146 -22.78 -1.38 -10.67
#